data_AF-A0A432S9D4-F1
#
_entry.id   AF-A0A432S9D4-F1
#
_cell.length_a   1.000
_cell.length_b   1.000
_cell.length_c   1.000
_cell.angle_alpha   90.00
_cell.angle_beta   90.00
_cell.angle_gamma   90.00
#
_symmetry.space_group_name_H-M   'P 1'
#
loop_
_entity.id
_entity.type
_entity.pdbx_description
1 polymer ?
#
loop_
_entity_poly.entity_id
_entity_poly.type
_entity_poly.pdbx_seq_one_letter_code
_entity_poly.pdbx_strand_id
1 'polypeptide(L)'
;MELSDLFNILHNAVEAQRNGKKISQKEMAASLGISMRTYQDWKLGNAKPQAARAVMQMLGSLEDDDIVRVVRKINKMGIPQ
;
A
#
# COMPACT_ATOMS: atom_id res chain seq x y z
N MET A 1 -2.11 -7.38 -14.29
CA MET A 1 -1.81 -7.22 -12.87
C MET A 1 -3.10 -6.88 -12.15
N GLU A 2 -3.54 -7.77 -11.27
CA GLU A 2 -4.67 -7.54 -10.37
C GLU A 2 -4.22 -6.70 -9.17
N LEU A 3 -5.17 -6.17 -8.39
CA LEU A 3 -4.84 -5.38 -7.20
C LEU A 3 -4.09 -6.20 -6.15
N SER A 4 -4.41 -7.48 -6.01
CA SER A 4 -3.72 -8.42 -5.11
C SER A 4 -2.23 -8.52 -5.44
N ASP A 5 -1.86 -8.53 -6.72
CA ASP A 5 -0.46 -8.55 -7.16
C ASP A 5 0.29 -7.29 -6.67
N LEU A 6 -0.33 -6.12 -6.85
CA LEU A 6 0.22 -4.86 -6.34
C LEU A 6 0.39 -4.90 -4.82
N PHE A 7 -0.62 -5.40 -4.11
CA PHE A 7 -0.59 -5.50 -2.66
C PHE A 7 0.54 -6.42 -2.17
N ASN A 8 0.79 -7.52 -2.88
CA ASN A 8 1.91 -8.43 -2.61
C ASN A 8 3.27 -7.76 -2.85
N ILE A 9 3.43 -7.03 -3.96
CA ILE A 9 4.66 -6.28 -4.26
C ILE A 9 4.96 -5.27 -3.15
N LEU A 10 3.95 -4.48 -2.75
CA LEU A 10 4.11 -3.48 -1.70
C LEU A 10 4.41 -4.11 -0.34
N HIS A 11 3.74 -5.21 0.02
CA HIS A 11 4.02 -5.93 1.26
C HIS A 11 5.49 -6.36 1.33
N ASN A 12 5.99 -7.00 0.27
CA ASN A 12 7.37 -7.48 0.20
C ASN A 12 8.38 -6.32 0.22
N ALA A 13 8.07 -5.19 -0.42
CA ALA A 13 8.92 -4.01 -0.39
C ALA A 13 9.07 -3.44 1.04
N VAL A 14 7.99 -3.42 1.83
CA VAL A 14 8.04 -2.99 3.23
C VAL A 14 8.84 -3.98 4.09
N GLU A 15 8.72 -5.29 3.85
CA GLU A 15 9.57 -6.29 4.52
C GLU A 15 11.06 -6.12 4.18
N ALA A 16 11.37 -5.82 2.91
CA ALA A 16 12.75 -5.59 2.46
C ALA A 16 13.40 -4.40 3.19
N GLN A 17 12.63 -3.33 3.47
CA GLN A 17 13.12 -2.18 4.25
C GLN A 17 13.45 -2.53 5.71
N ARG A 18 12.90 -3.63 6.25
CA ARG A 18 13.18 -4.11 7.62
C ARG A 18 14.31 -5.13 7.68
N ASN A 19 15.34 -4.97 6.84
CA ASN A 19 16.45 -5.92 6.70
C ASN A 19 15.95 -7.35 6.38
N GLY A 20 14.85 -7.46 5.60
CA GLY A 20 14.24 -8.73 5.24
C GLY A 20 13.49 -9.45 6.37
N LYS A 21 13.27 -8.80 7.52
CA LYS A 21 12.42 -9.36 8.58
C LYS A 21 10.97 -9.39 8.12
N LYS A 22 10.34 -10.57 8.24
CA LYS A 22 8.92 -10.74 7.92
C LYS A 22 8.04 -9.85 8.78
N ILE A 23 6.99 -9.30 8.19
CA ILE A 23 5.97 -8.52 8.88
C ILE A 23 4.67 -9.29 8.77
N SER A 24 4.03 -9.58 9.90
CA SER A 24 2.74 -10.25 9.86
C SER A 24 1.69 -9.35 9.20
N GLN A 25 0.69 -9.98 8.55
CA GLN A 25 -0.44 -9.24 7.99
C GLN A 25 -1.17 -8.41 9.06
N LYS A 26 -1.18 -8.89 10.32
CA LYS A 26 -1.75 -8.18 11.47
C LYS A 26 -0.99 -6.88 11.77
N GLU A 27 0.33 -6.94 11.80
CA GLU A 27 1.16 -5.75 12.02
C GLU A 27 1.03 -4.74 10.88
N MET A 28 0.98 -5.20 9.63
CA MET A 28 0.79 -4.31 8.48
C MET A 28 -0.61 -3.67 8.46
N ALA A 29 -1.65 -4.44 8.81
CA ALA A 29 -3.00 -3.91 8.96
C ALA A 29 -3.05 -2.83 10.05
N ALA A 30 -2.41 -3.10 11.19
CA ALA A 30 -2.31 -2.14 12.29
C ALA A 30 -1.58 -0.86 11.89
N SER A 31 -0.46 -0.95 11.14
CA SER A 31 0.26 0.24 10.67
C SER A 31 -0.52 1.07 9.65
N LEU A 32 -1.53 0.48 9.00
CA LEU A 32 -2.42 1.15 8.05
C LEU A 32 -3.75 1.59 8.69
N GLY A 33 -3.96 1.32 9.98
CA GLY A 33 -5.22 1.67 10.67
C GLY A 33 -6.45 0.88 10.18
N ILE A 34 -6.27 -0.30 9.60
CA ILE A 34 -7.36 -1.14 9.08
C ILE A 34 -7.45 -2.48 9.82
N SER A 35 -8.58 -3.17 9.68
CA SER A 35 -8.73 -4.51 10.24
C SER A 35 -7.86 -5.54 9.50
N MET A 36 -7.43 -6.59 10.21
CA MET A 36 -6.70 -7.72 9.59
C MET A 36 -7.52 -8.39 8.47
N ARG A 37 -8.85 -8.46 8.62
CA ARG A 37 -9.75 -9.00 7.60
C ARG A 37 -9.72 -8.17 6.32
N THR A 38 -9.81 -6.84 6.45
CA THR A 38 -9.71 -5.91 5.30
C THR A 38 -8.39 -6.09 4.57
N TYR A 39 -7.28 -6.20 5.31
CA TYR A 39 -5.95 -6.45 4.72
C TYR A 39 -5.90 -7.78 3.96
N GLN A 40 -6.45 -8.85 4.54
CA GLN A 40 -6.55 -10.17 3.90
C GLN A 40 -7.39 -10.14 2.63
N ASP A 41 -8.56 -9.50 2.67
CA ASP A 41 -9.46 -9.40 1.53
C ASP A 41 -8.81 -8.68 0.35
N TRP A 42 -8.02 -7.64 0.61
CA TRP A 42 -7.25 -6.94 -0.43
C TRP A 42 -6.10 -7.80 -0.97
N LYS A 43 -5.36 -8.49 -0.09
CA LYS A 43 -4.24 -9.35 -0.49
C LYS A 43 -4.68 -10.56 -1.32
N LEU A 44 -5.84 -11.15 -1.00
CA LEU A 44 -6.44 -12.26 -1.73
C LEU A 44 -7.22 -11.82 -2.98
N GLY A 45 -7.47 -10.51 -3.15
CA GLY A 45 -8.23 -9.97 -4.27
C GLY A 45 -9.75 -10.14 -4.15
N ASN A 46 -10.25 -10.44 -2.95
CA ASN A 46 -11.68 -10.59 -2.65
C ASN A 46 -12.43 -9.25 -2.71
N ALA A 47 -11.72 -8.14 -2.46
CA ALA A 47 -12.23 -6.78 -2.65
C ALA A 47 -11.32 -6.02 -3.64
N LYS A 48 -11.94 -5.40 -4.64
CA LYS A 48 -11.26 -4.74 -5.76
C LYS A 48 -11.56 -3.24 -5.81
N PRO A 49 -10.95 -2.40 -4.97
CA PRO A 49 -11.02 -0.94 -5.14
C PRO A 49 -10.36 -0.54 -6.47
N GLN A 50 -11.19 -0.35 -7.49
CA GLN A 50 -10.75 0.00 -8.85
C GLN A 50 -9.93 1.31 -8.87
N ALA A 51 -10.22 2.23 -7.96
CA ALA A 51 -9.49 3.49 -7.81
C ALA A 51 -8.00 3.28 -7.47
N ALA A 52 -7.61 2.22 -6.76
CA ALA A 52 -6.22 1.99 -6.36
C ALA A 52 -5.29 1.84 -7.56
N ARG A 53 -5.74 1.17 -8.63
CA ARG A 53 -4.97 1.04 -9.87
C ARG A 53 -4.79 2.38 -10.57
N ALA A 54 -5.85 3.18 -10.67
CA ALA A 54 -5.79 4.51 -11.27
C ALA A 54 -4.85 5.43 -10.49
N VAL A 55 -4.90 5.40 -9.15
CA VAL A 55 -3.97 6.16 -8.28
C VAL A 55 -2.52 5.78 -8.56
N MET A 56 -2.20 4.49 -8.67
CA MET A 56 -0.83 4.06 -8.99
C MET A 56 -0.38 4.50 -10.39
N GLN A 57 -1.26 4.45 -11.38
CA GLN A 57 -0.96 4.93 -12.73
C GLN A 57 -0.69 6.44 -12.76
N MET A 58 -1.49 7.22 -12.03
CA MET A 58 -1.28 8.66 -11.89
C MET A 58 0.01 9.00 -11.14
N LEU A 59 0.37 8.22 -10.11
CA LEU A 59 1.66 8.37 -9.45
C LEU A 59 2.81 8.06 -10.40
N GLY A 60 2.72 6.95 -11.15
CA GLY A 60 3.75 6.53 -12.10
C GLY A 60 3.91 7.42 -13.34
N SER A 61 3.02 8.39 -13.58
CA SER A 61 3.15 9.37 -14.66
C SER A 61 3.86 10.66 -14.22
N LEU A 62 4.28 10.76 -12.95
CA LEU A 62 5.03 11.90 -12.43
C LEU A 62 6.54 11.67 -12.56
N GLU A 63 7.30 12.75 -12.55
CA GLU A 63 8.76 12.70 -12.38
C GLU A 63 9.15 12.17 -10.99
N ASP A 64 10.31 11.55 -10.86
CA ASP A 64 10.76 10.84 -9.65
C ASP A 64 10.62 11.67 -8.35
N ASP A 65 11.06 12.93 -8.38
CA ASP A 65 10.97 13.84 -7.23
C ASP A 65 9.52 14.16 -6.84
N ASP A 66 8.64 14.27 -7.84
CA ASP A 66 7.22 14.56 -7.63
C ASP A 66 6.47 13.36 -7.08
N ILE A 67 6.85 12.13 -7.46
CA ILE A 67 6.32 10.89 -6.85
C ILE A 67 6.52 10.94 -5.34
N VAL A 68 7.76 11.16 -4.89
CA VAL A 68 8.11 11.19 -3.46
C VAL A 68 7.36 12.31 -2.75
N ARG A 69 7.31 13.51 -3.34
CA ARG A 69 6.62 14.67 -2.77
C ARG A 69 5.12 14.41 -2.59
N VAL A 70 4.45 13.88 -3.61
CA VAL A 70 3.00 13.62 -3.60
C VAL A 70 2.65 12.49 -2.62
N VAL A 71 3.38 11.38 -2.64
CA VAL A 71 3.15 10.27 -1.70
C VAL A 71 3.28 10.74 -0.25
N ARG A 72 4.32 11.53 0.07
CA ARG A 72 4.51 12.08 1.42
C ARG A 72 3.38 13.04 1.82
N LYS A 73 2.87 13.84 0.88
CA LYS A 73 1.72 14.73 1.13
C LYS A 73 0.46 13.93 1.44
N ILE A 74 0.16 12.89 0.65
CA ILE A 74 -1.00 12.00 0.86
C ILE A 74 -0.93 11.34 2.24
N ASN A 75 0.22 10.77 2.61
CA ASN A 75 0.38 10.10 3.89
C ASN A 75 0.13 11.04 5.09
N LYS A 76 0.49 12.32 4.98
CA LYS A 76 0.20 13.32 6.04
C LYS A 76 -1.28 13.64 6.19
N MET A 77 -2.08 13.50 5.13
CA MET A 77 -3.52 13.79 5.15
C MET A 77 -4.35 12.62 5.67
N GLY A 78 -3.82 11.39 5.57
CA GLY A 78 -4.53 10.15 5.94
C GLY A 78 -4.35 9.68 7.38
N ILE A 79 -3.56 10.37 8.20
CA ILE A 79 -3.42 10.06 9.63
C ILE A 79 -4.52 10.84 10.36
N PRO A 80 -5.51 10.18 11.00
CA PRO A 80 -6.41 10.87 11.91
C PRO A 80 -5.60 11.47 13.06
N GLN A 81 -5.83 12.76 13.37
CA GLN A 81 -5.21 13.47 14.49
C GLN A 81 -5.68 12.90 15.82
#